data_AF-J5V8X5-F1
#
_entry.id   AF-J5V8X5-F1
#
_cell.length_a   1.000
_cell.length_b   1.000
_cell.length_c   1.000
_cell.angle_alpha   90.00
_cell.angle_beta   90.00
_cell.angle_gamma   90.00
#
_symmetry.space_group_name_H-M   'P 1'
#
loop_
_entity.id
_entity.type
_entity.pdbx_description
1 polymer ?
#
loop_
_entity_poly.entity_id
_entity_poly.type
_entity_poly.pdbx_seq_one_letter_code
_entity_poly.pdbx_strand_id
1 'polypeptide(L)'
;MKEEGFTLLELLVVCLVLALVAVLSVPVVRVTERMRLEREAALLASDFRYLQEVSRTERTADGKGEWRLRPKLVVEAHRYYFLLPWAAGEVLTHSFPEDVYAVPSGSGAQPAATYSFDSSGDPSGTSALGHTIELQSPHYSLDVIIDEAGRVRTESRRLP
;
A
#
# COMPACT_ATOMS: atom_id res chain seq x y z
N MET A 1 41.69 -3.08 43.20
CA MET A 1 40.92 -3.12 41.94
C MET A 1 41.00 -1.71 41.37
N LYS A 2 41.67 -1.52 40.23
CA LYS A 2 41.79 -0.20 39.59
C LYS A 2 40.54 0.01 38.77
N GLU A 3 39.65 0.87 39.23
CA GLU A 3 38.60 1.43 38.39
C GLU A 3 39.27 2.49 37.51
N GLU A 4 39.62 2.12 36.28
CA GLU A 4 40.04 3.08 35.27
C GLU A 4 38.78 3.82 34.82
N GLY A 5 38.54 4.98 35.44
CA GLY A 5 37.43 5.85 35.10
C GLY A 5 37.56 6.35 33.67
N PHE A 6 36.50 6.18 32.89
CA PHE A 6 36.42 6.62 31.51
C PHE A 6 36.65 8.14 31.43
N THR A 7 37.62 8.58 30.62
CA THR A 7 37.97 10.00 30.56
C THR A 7 36.89 10.79 29.81
N LEU A 8 36.60 12.02 30.24
CA LEU A 8 35.61 12.89 29.57
C LEU A 8 35.91 13.08 28.08
N LEU A 9 37.19 13.10 27.70
CA LEU A 9 37.63 13.24 26.31
C LEU A 9 37.28 12.00 25.48
N GLU A 10 37.44 10.80 26.04
CA GLU A 10 37.07 9.56 25.38
C GLU A 10 35.55 9.48 25.15
N LEU A 11 34.74 9.93 26.12
CA LEU A 11 33.30 10.07 25.96
C LEU A 11 32.94 11.04 24.84
N LEU A 12 33.63 12.18 24.77
CA LEU A 12 33.41 13.18 23.73
C LEU A 12 33.74 12.64 22.34
N VAL A 13 34.84 11.90 22.21
CA VAL A 13 35.24 11.25 20.96
C VAL A 13 34.24 10.17 20.56
N VAL A 14 33.81 9.31 21.48
CA VAL A 14 32.78 8.28 21.19
C VAL A 14 31.46 8.93 20.78
N CYS A 15 31.00 9.97 21.48
CA CYS A 15 29.80 10.70 21.11
C CYS A 15 29.92 11.35 19.72
N LEU A 16 31.09 11.92 19.38
CA LEU A 16 31.35 12.50 18.08
C LEU A 16 31.28 11.45 16.97
N VAL A 17 31.91 10.28 17.18
CA VAL A 17 31.88 9.17 16.22
C VAL A 17 30.44 8.66 16.04
N LEU A 18 29.69 8.47 17.14
CA LEU A 18 28.29 8.04 17.08
C LEU A 18 27.40 9.06 16.35
N ALA A 19 27.59 10.35 16.59
CA ALA A 19 26.87 11.40 15.89
C ALA A 19 27.17 11.40 14.38
N LEU A 20 28.43 11.20 14.01
CA LEU A 20 28.85 11.15 12.61
C LEU A 20 28.27 9.92 11.88
N VAL A 21 28.32 8.75 12.53
CA VAL A 21 27.69 7.51 12.02
C VAL A 21 26.18 7.69 11.88
N ALA A 22 25.51 8.30 12.86
CA ALA A 22 24.08 8.58 12.79
C ALA A 22 23.73 9.45 11.57
N VAL A 23 24.45 10.56 11.36
CA VAL A 23 24.23 11.46 10.21
C VAL A 23 24.43 10.75 8.88
N LEU A 24 25.46 9.91 8.75
CA LEU A 24 25.72 9.15 7.53
C LEU A 24 24.70 8.04 7.27
N SER A 25 24.01 7.57 8.30
CA SER A 25 23.03 6.47 8.19
C SER A 25 21.65 6.96 7.72
N VAL A 26 21.28 8.23 7.99
CA VAL A 26 20.00 8.83 7.59
C VAL A 26 19.67 8.66 6.09
N PRO A 27 20.56 8.99 5.13
CA PRO A 27 20.22 8.89 3.71
C PRO A 27 19.93 7.45 3.27
N VAL A 28 20.62 6.46 3.84
CA VAL A 28 20.44 5.04 3.49
C VAL A 28 19.05 4.58 3.91
N VAL A 29 18.64 4.88 5.15
CA VAL A 29 17.31 4.52 5.69
C VAL A 29 16.19 5.12 4.83
N ARG A 30 16.33 6.40 4.44
CA ARG A 30 15.34 7.10 3.61
C ARG A 30 15.19 6.49 2.22
N VAL A 31 16.28 6.08 1.58
CA VAL A 31 16.22 5.43 0.26
C VAL A 31 15.55 4.07 0.36
N THR A 32 15.87 3.28 1.40
CA THR A 32 15.25 1.96 1.59
C THR A 32 13.76 2.06 1.88
N GLU A 33 13.34 3.03 2.68
CA GLU A 33 11.93 3.31 2.98
C GLU A 33 11.15 3.65 1.71
N ARG A 34 11.69 4.56 0.89
CA ARG A 34 11.07 4.94 -0.38
C ARG A 34 10.96 3.77 -1.35
N MET A 35 12.03 2.98 -1.52
CA MET A 35 12.00 1.81 -2.41
C MET A 35 10.98 0.77 -1.95
N ARG A 36 10.86 0.59 -0.63
CA ARG A 36 9.84 -0.30 -0.05
C ARG A 36 8.44 0.23 -0.36
N LEU A 37 8.17 1.51 -0.14
CA LEU A 37 6.88 2.12 -0.45
C LEU A 37 6.53 1.99 -1.95
N GLU A 38 7.49 2.26 -2.84
CA GLU A 38 7.31 2.11 -4.29
C GLU A 38 7.00 0.66 -4.68
N ARG A 39 7.65 -0.32 -4.04
CA ARG A 39 7.36 -1.75 -4.22
C ARG A 39 5.94 -2.10 -3.79
N GLU A 40 5.52 -1.68 -2.60
CA GLU A 40 4.18 -1.97 -2.07
C GLU A 40 3.08 -1.32 -2.94
N ALA A 41 3.32 -0.10 -3.44
CA ALA A 41 2.44 0.55 -4.39
C ALA A 41 2.36 -0.19 -5.73
N ALA A 42 3.49 -0.68 -6.24
CA ALA A 42 3.53 -1.43 -7.49
C ALA A 42 2.82 -2.78 -7.35
N LEU A 43 2.96 -3.46 -6.21
CA LEU A 43 2.25 -4.71 -5.90
C LEU A 43 0.74 -4.46 -5.86
N LEU A 44 0.29 -3.49 -5.06
CA LEU A 44 -1.12 -3.12 -4.97
C LEU A 44 -1.70 -2.73 -6.33
N ALA A 45 -0.95 -1.96 -7.13
CA ALA A 45 -1.37 -1.60 -8.48
C ALA A 45 -1.46 -2.82 -9.42
N SER A 46 -0.58 -3.81 -9.26
CA SER A 46 -0.65 -5.06 -10.02
C SER A 46 -1.88 -5.89 -9.64
N ASP A 47 -2.23 -5.92 -8.36
CA ASP A 47 -3.39 -6.65 -7.85
C ASP A 47 -4.71 -6.00 -8.26
N PHE A 48 -4.75 -4.66 -8.37
CA PHE A 48 -5.88 -3.99 -9.01
C PHE A 48 -6.03 -4.35 -10.48
N ARG A 49 -4.94 -4.49 -11.22
CA ARG A 49 -4.99 -4.94 -12.63
C ARG A 49 -5.45 -6.40 -12.73
N TYR A 50 -5.01 -7.26 -11.82
CA TYR A 50 -5.50 -8.63 -11.72
C TYR A 50 -6.99 -8.66 -11.40
N LEU A 51 -7.46 -7.85 -10.45
CA LEU A 51 -8.89 -7.71 -10.15
C LEU A 51 -9.68 -7.29 -11.39
N GLN A 52 -9.18 -6.32 -12.16
CA GLN A 52 -9.81 -5.85 -13.39
C GLN A 52 -9.84 -6.94 -14.47
N GLU A 53 -8.77 -7.71 -14.64
CA GLU A 53 -8.71 -8.83 -15.58
C GLU A 53 -9.75 -9.90 -15.22
N VAL A 54 -9.74 -10.33 -13.97
CA VAL A 54 -10.63 -11.38 -13.46
C VAL A 54 -12.10 -10.95 -13.51
N SER A 55 -12.42 -9.69 -13.22
CA SER A 55 -13.76 -9.12 -13.39
C SER A 55 -14.26 -9.15 -14.85
N ARG A 56 -13.34 -9.19 -15.83
CA ARG A 56 -13.68 -9.23 -17.27
C ARG A 56 -13.83 -10.66 -17.80
N THR A 57 -13.03 -11.61 -17.31
CA THR A 57 -12.96 -12.97 -17.88
C THR A 57 -14.17 -13.83 -17.54
N GLU A 58 -14.75 -13.71 -16.35
CA GLU A 58 -15.83 -14.62 -15.94
C GLU A 58 -17.21 -13.98 -16.17
N ARG A 59 -17.70 -14.13 -17.40
CA ARG A 59 -19.11 -13.88 -17.72
C ARG A 59 -19.92 -15.06 -17.23
N THR A 60 -21.06 -14.79 -16.61
CA THR A 60 -22.11 -15.79 -16.39
C THR A 60 -22.36 -16.56 -17.70
N ALA A 61 -22.67 -17.86 -17.63
CA ALA A 61 -22.79 -18.75 -18.79
C ALA A 61 -23.66 -18.21 -19.95
N ASP A 62 -24.59 -17.30 -19.68
CA ASP A 62 -25.50 -16.70 -20.66
C ASP A 62 -24.96 -15.46 -21.39
N GLY A 63 -23.76 -14.97 -21.08
CA GLY A 63 -23.13 -13.81 -21.75
C GLY A 63 -23.87 -12.48 -21.62
N LYS A 64 -25.00 -12.46 -20.89
CA LYS A 64 -25.90 -11.32 -20.64
C LYS A 64 -26.13 -11.04 -19.15
N GLY A 65 -25.53 -11.83 -18.26
CA GLY A 65 -25.75 -11.72 -16.82
C GLY A 65 -24.85 -10.67 -16.19
N GLU A 66 -25.44 -9.78 -15.38
CA GLU A 66 -24.68 -9.09 -14.35
C GLU A 66 -24.07 -10.12 -13.40
N TRP A 67 -22.83 -9.89 -12.97
CA TRP A 67 -22.20 -10.66 -11.90
C TRP A 67 -23.14 -10.73 -10.69
N ARG A 68 -23.62 -11.93 -10.31
CA ARG A 68 -24.39 -12.13 -9.07
C ARG A 68 -23.60 -11.72 -7.83
N LEU A 69 -22.29 -12.02 -7.84
CA LEU A 69 -21.30 -11.64 -6.85
C LEU A 69 -20.04 -11.25 -7.63
N ARG A 70 -19.53 -10.04 -7.43
CA ARG A 70 -18.31 -9.55 -8.12
C ARG A 70 -17.06 -9.91 -7.32
N PRO A 71 -15.92 -10.15 -7.98
CA PRO A 71 -14.61 -10.11 -7.35
C PRO A 71 -14.39 -8.76 -6.68
N LYS A 72 -13.83 -8.78 -5.47
CA LYS A 72 -13.52 -7.58 -4.70
C LYS A 72 -12.10 -7.62 -4.17
N LEU A 73 -11.48 -6.46 -4.10
CA LEU A 73 -10.26 -6.23 -3.32
C LEU A 73 -10.63 -5.36 -2.11
N VAL A 74 -10.33 -5.84 -0.92
CA VAL A 74 -10.53 -5.10 0.32
C VAL A 74 -9.18 -4.60 0.79
N VAL A 75 -9.06 -3.30 0.98
CA VAL A 75 -7.85 -2.63 1.47
C VAL A 75 -8.11 -2.10 2.87
N GLU A 76 -7.41 -2.67 3.84
CA GLU A 76 -7.34 -2.20 5.23
C GLU A 76 -6.05 -1.41 5.45
N ALA A 77 -5.90 -0.80 6.62
CA ALA A 77 -4.71 -0.01 6.96
C ALA A 77 -3.40 -0.80 6.81
N HIS A 78 -3.34 -2.07 7.24
CA HIS A 78 -2.09 -2.84 7.30
C HIS A 78 -2.06 -4.07 6.38
N ARG A 79 -3.12 -4.29 5.60
CA ARG A 79 -3.21 -5.45 4.69
C ARG A 79 -4.26 -5.22 3.62
N TYR A 80 -4.20 -6.02 2.57
CA TYR A 80 -5.30 -6.17 1.63
C TYR A 80 -5.52 -7.65 1.29
N TYR A 81 -6.72 -7.96 0.82
CA TYR A 81 -7.09 -9.32 0.41
C TYR A 81 -8.19 -9.31 -0.64
N PHE A 82 -8.32 -10.43 -1.33
CA PHE A 82 -9.37 -10.65 -2.30
C PHE A 82 -10.55 -11.40 -1.68
N LEU A 83 -11.75 -11.02 -2.10
CA LEU A 83 -12.98 -11.79 -1.92
C LEU A 83 -13.45 -12.20 -3.32
N LEU A 84 -13.21 -13.46 -3.65
CA LEU A 84 -13.54 -14.01 -4.96
C LEU A 84 -14.84 -14.84 -4.88
N PRO A 85 -15.79 -14.67 -5.80
CA PRO A 85 -17.06 -15.40 -5.79
C PRO A 85 -16.94 -16.92 -5.77
N TRP A 86 -15.87 -17.48 -6.33
CA TRP A 86 -15.60 -18.92 -6.40
C TRP A 86 -14.74 -19.46 -5.26
N ALA A 87 -14.29 -18.60 -4.34
CA ALA A 87 -13.48 -19.01 -3.19
C ALA A 87 -14.18 -18.65 -1.88
N ALA A 88 -14.00 -19.51 -0.88
CA ALA A 88 -14.53 -19.26 0.45
C ALA A 88 -13.54 -18.40 1.26
N GLY A 89 -14.00 -17.24 1.73
CA GLY A 89 -13.24 -16.37 2.64
C GLY A 89 -12.22 -15.46 1.94
N GLU A 90 -11.29 -14.94 2.74
CA GLU A 90 -10.18 -14.09 2.28
C GLU A 90 -9.16 -14.94 1.52
N VAL A 91 -8.79 -14.51 0.31
CA VAL A 91 -7.75 -15.16 -0.50
C VAL A 91 -6.75 -14.13 -1.00
N LEU A 92 -5.55 -14.59 -1.38
CA LEU A 92 -4.46 -13.71 -1.87
C LEU A 92 -4.19 -12.55 -0.90
N THR A 93 -4.19 -12.84 0.40
CA THR A 93 -3.95 -11.86 1.46
C THR A 93 -2.49 -11.41 1.45
N HIS A 94 -2.29 -10.10 1.49
CA HIS A 94 -0.98 -9.47 1.58
C HIS A 94 -0.95 -8.50 2.75
N SER A 95 0.06 -8.62 3.61
CA SER A 95 0.30 -7.71 4.72
C SER A 95 1.35 -6.68 4.35
N PHE A 96 1.06 -5.41 4.62
CA PHE A 96 2.06 -4.36 4.49
C PHE A 96 3.17 -4.53 5.53
N PRO A 97 4.40 -4.08 5.22
CA PRO A 97 5.44 -3.90 6.22
C PRO A 97 4.99 -3.01 7.38
N GLU A 98 5.59 -3.16 8.57
CA GLU A 98 5.22 -2.41 9.78
C GLU A 98 5.26 -0.89 9.60
N ASP A 99 6.13 -0.41 8.71
CA ASP A 99 6.35 1.00 8.39
C ASP A 99 5.47 1.52 7.24
N VAL A 100 4.56 0.70 6.70
CA VAL A 100 3.67 1.08 5.60
C VAL A 100 2.23 0.86 5.98
N TYR A 101 1.37 1.84 5.70
CA TYR A 101 -0.07 1.69 5.85
C TYR A 101 -0.85 2.37 4.73
N ALA A 102 -2.03 1.82 4.43
CA ALA A 102 -2.94 2.36 3.44
C ALA A 102 -3.99 3.27 4.07
N VAL A 103 -4.25 4.39 3.40
CA VAL A 103 -5.30 5.34 3.73
C VAL A 103 -6.20 5.49 2.50
N PRO A 104 -7.31 4.75 2.44
CA PRO A 104 -8.27 4.90 1.35
C PRO A 104 -8.93 6.28 1.39
N SER A 105 -8.88 7.02 0.29
CA SER A 105 -9.64 8.26 0.15
C SER A 105 -11.11 7.88 0.02
N GLY A 106 -11.98 8.31 0.92
CA GLY A 106 -13.42 8.00 0.91
C GLY A 106 -14.04 8.41 2.23
N SER A 107 -15.03 9.29 2.19
CA SER A 107 -15.51 10.03 3.35
C SER A 107 -15.96 9.13 4.52
N GLY A 108 -15.20 9.21 5.61
CA GLY A 108 -15.63 8.84 6.96
C GLY A 108 -15.01 7.56 7.49
N ALA A 109 -13.85 7.67 8.16
CA ALA A 109 -13.33 6.75 9.19
C ALA A 109 -13.62 5.25 8.99
N GLN A 110 -13.68 4.76 7.76
CA GLN A 110 -13.96 3.36 7.49
C GLN A 110 -12.63 2.62 7.58
N PRO A 111 -12.54 1.55 8.41
CA PRO A 111 -11.29 0.82 8.62
C PRO A 111 -10.83 0.05 7.38
N ALA A 112 -11.70 -0.10 6.37
CA ALA A 112 -11.44 -0.79 5.13
C ALA A 112 -12.20 -0.16 3.96
N ALA A 113 -11.58 -0.12 2.79
CA ALA A 113 -12.22 0.23 1.53
C ALA A 113 -12.34 -1.00 0.63
N THR A 114 -13.47 -1.12 -0.06
CA THR A 114 -13.75 -2.26 -0.94
C THR A 114 -13.84 -1.80 -2.39
N TYR A 115 -13.05 -2.41 -3.25
CA TYR A 115 -12.95 -2.08 -4.66
C TYR A 115 -13.45 -3.24 -5.52
N SER A 116 -14.10 -2.92 -6.63
CA SER A 116 -14.54 -3.91 -7.62
C SER A 116 -14.61 -3.27 -9.00
N PHE A 117 -14.38 -4.06 -10.04
CA PHE A 117 -14.59 -3.61 -11.43
C PHE A 117 -15.81 -4.30 -12.03
N ASP A 118 -16.48 -3.60 -12.94
CA ASP A 118 -17.47 -4.21 -13.79
C ASP A 118 -16.82 -5.01 -14.95
N SER A 119 -17.67 -5.59 -15.79
CA SER A 119 -17.22 -6.35 -16.96
C SER A 119 -16.70 -5.50 -18.12
N SER A 120 -17.01 -4.20 -18.16
CA SER A 120 -16.36 -3.25 -19.09
C SER A 120 -14.95 -2.90 -18.61
N GLY A 121 -14.66 -3.14 -17.33
CA GLY A 121 -13.43 -2.78 -16.64
C GLY A 121 -13.48 -1.38 -16.05
N ASP A 122 -14.66 -0.77 -15.97
CA ASP A 122 -14.90 0.47 -15.25
C ASP A 122 -14.99 0.15 -13.74
N PRO A 123 -14.49 1.05 -12.89
CA PRO A 123 -14.59 0.87 -11.44
C PRO A 123 -16.05 0.92 -11.01
N SER A 124 -16.45 0.00 -10.13
CA SER A 124 -17.83 -0.14 -9.67
C SER A 124 -17.95 -0.15 -8.15
N GLY A 125 -19.01 0.50 -7.65
CA GLY A 125 -19.29 0.67 -6.22
C GLY A 125 -18.99 2.09 -5.73
N THR A 126 -19.53 2.43 -4.55
CA THR A 126 -19.38 3.74 -3.89
C THR A 126 -17.94 4.07 -3.48
N SER A 127 -17.02 3.09 -3.48
CA SER A 127 -15.61 3.28 -3.13
C SER A 127 -14.66 3.20 -4.33
N ALA A 128 -15.14 3.00 -5.56
CA ALA A 128 -14.28 2.72 -6.72
C ALA A 128 -14.11 3.90 -7.70
N LEU A 129 -15.08 4.81 -7.80
CA LEU A 129 -15.01 5.95 -8.74
C LEU A 129 -14.24 7.13 -8.13
N GLY A 130 -13.07 7.46 -8.70
CA GLY A 130 -12.29 8.64 -8.32
C GLY A 130 -11.55 8.54 -6.99
N HIS A 131 -11.40 7.34 -6.43
CA HIS A 131 -10.77 7.12 -5.14
C HIS A 131 -9.29 6.76 -5.27
N THR A 132 -8.46 7.52 -4.57
CA THR A 132 -7.03 7.30 -4.42
C THR A 132 -6.76 6.52 -3.13
N ILE A 133 -5.88 5.53 -3.17
CA ILE A 133 -5.35 4.89 -1.96
C ILE A 133 -3.99 5.49 -1.70
N GLU A 134 -3.88 6.27 -0.63
CA GLU A 134 -2.58 6.80 -0.23
C GLU A 134 -1.86 5.73 0.60
N LEU A 135 -0.73 5.23 0.11
CA LEU A 135 0.20 4.47 0.92
C LEU A 135 1.13 5.43 1.62
N GLN A 136 1.22 5.34 2.95
CA GLN A 136 2.04 6.21 3.77
C GLN A 136 3.15 5.39 4.44
N SER A 137 4.31 6.02 4.55
CA SER A 137 5.46 5.63 5.36
C SER A 137 5.88 6.84 6.21
N PRO A 138 6.74 6.70 7.22
CA PRO A 138 7.12 7.80 8.10
C PRO A 138 7.52 9.11 7.40
N HIS A 139 8.16 9.04 6.22
CA HIS A 139 8.68 10.21 5.50
C HIS A 139 8.14 10.36 4.07
N TYR A 140 7.44 9.37 3.52
CA TYR A 140 6.98 9.38 2.13
C TYR A 140 5.53 8.93 2.02
N SER A 141 4.79 9.48 1.04
CA SER A 141 3.50 8.93 0.64
C SER A 141 3.39 8.72 -0.88
N LEU A 142 2.58 7.76 -1.27
CA LEU A 142 2.42 7.39 -2.67
C LEU A 142 0.99 6.97 -2.94
N ASP A 143 0.40 7.62 -3.93
CA ASP A 143 -0.99 7.49 -4.32
C ASP A 143 -1.14 6.36 -5.35
N VAL A 144 -1.94 5.35 -5.04
CA VAL A 144 -2.44 4.37 -6.01
C VAL A 144 -3.81 4.85 -6.48
N ILE A 145 -3.88 5.26 -7.73
CA ILE A 145 -5.05 5.92 -8.32
C ILE A 145 -5.72 4.99 -9.31
N ILE A 146 -7.04 4.85 -9.16
CA ILE A 146 -7.91 4.21 -10.14
C ILE A 146 -8.71 5.34 -10.80
N ASP A 147 -8.47 5.58 -12.09
CA ASP A 147 -9.24 6.60 -12.82
C ASP A 147 -10.65 6.11 -13.16
N GLU A 148 -11.52 7.02 -13.62
CA GLU A 148 -12.90 6.69 -14.00
C GLU A 148 -12.99 5.70 -15.17
N ALA A 149 -11.93 5.57 -15.96
CA ALA A 149 -11.81 4.58 -17.05
C ALA A 149 -11.19 3.24 -16.58
N GLY A 150 -10.99 3.08 -15.27
CA GLY A 150 -10.42 1.87 -14.66
C GLY A 150 -8.93 1.68 -14.91
N ARG A 151 -8.18 2.71 -15.28
CA ARG A 151 -6.71 2.63 -15.38
C ARG A 151 -6.10 2.78 -14.00
N VAL A 152 -5.19 1.87 -13.70
CA VAL A 152 -4.44 1.84 -12.43
C VAL A 152 -3.07 2.46 -12.61
N ARG A 153 -2.80 3.56 -11.89
CA ARG A 153 -1.52 4.29 -11.90
C ARG A 153 -1.03 4.57 -10.49
N THR A 154 0.28 4.80 -10.37
CA THR A 154 0.95 5.17 -9.12
C THR A 154 1.54 6.56 -9.26
N GLU A 155 1.31 7.43 -8.29
CA GLU A 155 1.81 8.81 -8.26
C GLU A 155 2.50 9.11 -6.93
N SER A 156 3.77 9.51 -6.98
CA SER A 156 4.54 9.81 -5.77
C SER A 156 4.23 11.20 -5.24
N ARG A 157 3.94 11.33 -3.95
CA ARG A 157 3.81 12.61 -3.26
C ARG A 157 4.92 12.76 -2.23
N ARG A 158 5.51 13.95 -2.10
CA ARG A 158 6.39 14.24 -0.96
C ARG A 158 5.52 14.75 0.18
N LEU A 159 5.61 14.10 1.33
CA LEU A 159 5.08 14.68 2.57
C LEU A 159 5.94 15.92 2.92
N PRO A 160 5.32 17.02 3.38
CA PRO A 160 6.01 18.26 3.72
C PRO A 160 6.96 18.10 4.92
#